data_AF-A0AAU5VFF8-F1
#
_entry.id   AF-A0AAU5VFF8-F1
#
_cell.length_a   1.000
_cell.length_b   1.000
_cell.length_c   1.000
_cell.angle_alpha   90.00
_cell.angle_beta   90.00
_cell.angle_gamma   90.00
#
_symmetry.space_group_name_H-M   'P 1'
#
loop_
_entity.id
_entity.type
_entity.pdbx_description
1 polymer ?
#
loop_
_entity_poly.entity_id
_entity_poly.type
_entity_poly.pdbx_seq_one_letter_code
_entity_poly.pdbx_strand_id
1 'polypeptide(L)'
;MRHTLPRLACVLPLLGVLAGCGTPQTTQPVPNRPPASADPSAGQRRTEYAAMRTELLQAVAEAKVPGSMAGQGMENPTGNLCMISLDDFVPTKSAPRSRENVTTALRARGWKQVQAGGTDESRLTRGTWAVFVTRTGGPGLVIEGEPMHELRITADCEGNA
;
A
#
# COMPACT_ATOMS: atom_id res chain seq x y z
N MET A 1 20.61 -27.47 -45.39
CA MET A 1 20.77 -27.44 -46.87
C MET A 1 19.44 -27.85 -47.49
N ARG A 2 19.10 -27.20 -48.60
CA ARG A 2 17.98 -27.48 -49.52
C ARG A 2 16.61 -26.98 -49.05
N HIS A 3 16.03 -25.95 -49.68
CA HIS A 3 15.71 -25.70 -51.09
C HIS A 3 14.27 -26.08 -51.44
N THR A 4 13.45 -25.03 -51.55
CA THR A 4 12.65 -24.65 -52.73
C THR A 4 11.39 -25.46 -53.11
N LEU A 5 10.37 -24.68 -53.51
CA LEU A 5 9.35 -24.87 -54.57
C LEU A 5 7.88 -25.04 -54.09
N PRO A 6 6.84 -24.75 -54.92
CA PRO A 6 6.41 -23.40 -55.34
C PRO A 6 4.88 -23.26 -55.66
N ARG A 7 4.52 -22.12 -56.30
CA ARG A 7 3.47 -21.90 -57.34
C ARG A 7 1.99 -21.85 -56.89
N LEU A 8 1.37 -20.67 -56.94
CA LEU A 8 0.76 -19.97 -58.11
C LEU A 8 -0.48 -20.65 -58.68
N ALA A 9 -1.62 -20.00 -58.52
CA ALA A 9 -2.61 -19.83 -59.59
C ALA A 9 -3.33 -18.49 -59.40
N CYS A 10 -2.88 -17.48 -60.16
CA CYS A 10 -3.66 -16.30 -60.52
C CYS A 10 -4.85 -16.72 -61.39
N VAL A 11 -6.02 -16.11 -61.18
CA VAL A 11 -6.94 -15.78 -62.28
C VAL A 11 -7.48 -14.35 -62.05
N LEU A 12 -6.85 -13.43 -62.77
CA LEU A 12 -7.30 -12.08 -63.17
C LEU A 12 -8.63 -12.19 -63.99
N PRO A 13 -9.43 -11.12 -64.26
CA PRO A 13 -8.84 -9.87 -64.74
C PRO A 13 -9.63 -8.52 -64.72
N LEU A 14 -8.84 -7.50 -65.09
CA LEU A 14 -9.12 -6.41 -66.05
C LEU A 14 -9.91 -5.14 -65.63
N LEU A 15 -9.10 -4.07 -65.56
CA LEU A 15 -9.25 -2.75 -66.20
C LEU A 15 -10.34 -1.76 -65.76
N GLY A 16 -9.85 -0.61 -65.27
CA GLY A 16 -10.58 0.65 -65.18
C GLY A 16 -9.69 1.76 -64.61
N VAL A 17 -8.71 2.21 -65.38
CA VAL A 17 -7.92 3.43 -65.08
C VAL A 17 -8.70 4.63 -65.62
N LEU A 18 -8.89 5.70 -64.82
CA LEU A 18 -8.82 7.10 -65.25
C LEU A 18 -8.84 8.07 -64.05
N ALA A 19 -7.65 8.60 -63.78
CA ALA A 19 -7.29 9.95 -63.33
C ALA A 19 -8.25 10.75 -62.43
N GLY A 20 -7.82 10.95 -61.18
CA GLY A 20 -8.17 12.10 -60.34
C GLY A 20 -7.04 12.36 -59.34
N CYS A 21 -6.39 13.51 -59.45
CA CYS A 21 -5.22 13.92 -58.69
C CYS A 21 -5.45 13.98 -57.17
N GLY A 22 -4.45 13.61 -56.38
CA GLY A 22 -4.17 14.29 -55.11
C GLY A 22 -3.99 13.42 -53.87
N THR A 23 -2.76 13.47 -53.35
CA THR A 23 -2.28 13.13 -51.99
C THR A 23 -2.05 11.64 -51.63
N PRO A 24 -0.83 11.30 -51.16
CA PRO A 24 -0.57 10.00 -50.53
C PRO A 24 -1.33 9.93 -49.20
N GLN A 25 -2.05 8.82 -48.96
CA GLN A 25 -2.53 8.45 -47.64
C GLN A 25 -1.32 8.30 -46.71
N THR A 26 -0.97 9.38 -46.04
CA THR A 26 -0.12 9.33 -44.86
C THR A 26 -0.97 8.65 -43.80
N THR A 27 -0.63 7.42 -43.45
CA THR A 27 -1.10 6.75 -42.24
C THR A 27 -0.83 7.71 -41.09
N GLN A 28 -1.85 8.42 -40.61
CA GLN A 28 -1.68 9.29 -39.46
C GLN A 28 -1.28 8.41 -38.28
N PRO A 29 -0.13 8.65 -37.63
CA PRO A 29 0.16 8.01 -36.36
C PRO A 29 -0.94 8.44 -35.40
N VAL A 30 -1.58 7.46 -34.76
CA VAL A 30 -2.48 7.69 -33.62
C VAL A 30 -1.78 8.71 -32.72
N PRO A 31 -2.41 9.86 -32.39
CA PRO A 31 -1.78 10.85 -31.53
C PRO A 31 -1.30 10.13 -30.30
N ASN A 32 0.01 10.17 -30.09
CA ASN A 32 0.69 9.59 -28.96
C ASN A 32 0.15 10.35 -27.74
N ARG A 33 -0.98 9.87 -27.18
CA ARG A 33 -1.57 10.44 -25.98
C ARG A 33 -0.45 10.29 -24.95
N PRO A 34 0.05 11.41 -24.38
CA PRO A 34 0.96 11.29 -23.25
C PRO A 34 0.30 10.33 -22.25
N PRO A 35 1.05 9.39 -21.65
CA PRO A 35 0.48 8.57 -20.59
C PRO A 35 -0.26 9.52 -19.65
N ALA A 36 -1.53 9.21 -19.38
CA ALA A 36 -2.40 10.03 -18.55
C ALA A 36 -1.56 10.55 -17.39
N SER A 37 -1.40 11.89 -17.34
CA SER A 37 -0.53 12.59 -16.40
C SER A 37 -0.63 11.87 -15.06
N ALA A 38 0.45 11.23 -14.63
CA ALA A 38 0.46 10.55 -13.35
C ALA A 38 0.04 11.61 -12.34
N ASP A 39 -1.15 11.44 -11.77
CA ASP A 39 -1.76 12.44 -10.91
C ASP A 39 -0.71 12.76 -9.82
N PRO A 40 -0.16 14.00 -9.79
CA PRO A 40 0.90 14.34 -8.86
C PRO A 40 0.45 14.13 -7.41
N SER A 41 -0.86 14.23 -7.16
CA SER A 41 -1.46 13.92 -5.86
C SER A 41 -1.44 12.44 -5.52
N ALA A 42 -1.49 11.54 -6.51
CA ALA A 42 -1.39 10.09 -6.30
C ALA A 42 0.05 9.67 -6.02
N GLY A 43 1.03 10.28 -6.71
CA GLY A 43 2.45 10.08 -6.44
C GLY A 43 2.84 10.53 -5.02
N GLN A 44 2.43 11.75 -4.65
CA GLN A 44 2.66 12.30 -3.32
C GLN A 44 2.04 11.44 -2.21
N ARG A 45 0.79 10.99 -2.37
CA ARG A 45 0.12 10.12 -1.40
C ARG A 45 0.84 8.79 -1.19
N ARG A 46 1.45 8.21 -2.22
CA ARG A 46 2.24 6.97 -2.08
C ARG A 46 3.51 7.22 -1.26
N THR A 47 4.17 8.34 -1.50
CA THR A 47 5.36 8.73 -0.73
C THR A 47 5.02 8.97 0.73
N GLU A 48 3.93 9.69 1.01
CA GLU A 48 3.45 9.94 2.38
C GLU A 48 3.08 8.63 3.09
N TYR A 49 2.33 7.74 2.42
CA TYR A 49 1.99 6.41 2.95
C TYR A 49 3.23 5.58 3.26
N ALA A 50 4.18 5.50 2.33
CA ALA A 50 5.41 4.72 2.52
C ALA A 50 6.28 5.28 3.65
N ALA A 51 6.39 6.61 3.75
CA ALA A 51 7.05 7.28 4.86
C ALA A 51 6.36 6.95 6.18
N MET A 52 5.03 6.97 6.21
CA MET A 52 4.27 6.65 7.41
C MET A 52 4.47 5.20 7.84
N ARG A 53 4.31 4.26 6.92
CA ARG A 53 4.54 2.84 7.20
C ARG A 53 5.95 2.59 7.74
N THR A 54 6.96 3.23 7.15
CA THR A 54 8.36 3.10 7.58
C THR A 54 8.53 3.59 9.02
N GLU A 55 8.00 4.75 9.36
CA GLU A 55 8.13 5.29 10.70
C GLU A 55 7.41 4.46 11.76
N LEU A 56 6.22 3.93 11.47
CA LEU A 56 5.51 3.05 12.39
C LEU A 56 6.31 1.77 12.66
N LEU A 57 6.89 1.15 11.60
CA LEU A 57 7.77 -0.01 11.74
C LEU A 57 9.02 0.32 12.58
N GLN A 58 9.61 1.50 12.41
CA GLN A 58 10.75 1.92 13.23
C GLN A 58 10.37 2.12 14.70
N ALA A 59 9.22 2.73 14.98
CA ALA A 59 8.73 2.90 16.35
C ALA A 59 8.51 1.55 17.05
N VAL A 60 8.02 0.56 16.32
CA VAL A 60 7.88 -0.81 16.80
C VAL A 60 9.23 -1.47 17.06
N ALA A 61 10.18 -1.33 16.14
CA ALA A 61 11.52 -1.90 16.30
C ALA A 61 12.24 -1.31 17.53
N GLU A 62 12.11 -0.01 17.76
CA GLU A 62 12.62 0.69 18.95
C GLU A 62 11.95 0.23 20.24
N ALA A 63 10.65 -0.08 20.19
CA ALA A 63 9.89 -0.57 21.33
C ALA A 63 10.27 -1.99 21.78
N LYS A 64 11.13 -2.69 21.00
CA LYS A 64 11.59 -4.07 21.26
C LYS A 64 10.44 -5.02 21.56
N VAL A 65 9.38 -4.92 20.75
CA VAL A 65 8.24 -5.83 20.87
C VAL A 65 8.75 -7.26 20.65
N PRO A 66 8.43 -8.23 21.52
CA PRO A 66 9.00 -9.57 21.48
C PRO A 66 8.59 -10.40 20.26
N GLY A 67 7.53 -9.99 19.55
CA GLY A 67 7.17 -10.51 18.24
C GLY A 67 7.77 -9.68 17.11
N SER A 68 7.98 -10.31 15.96
CA SER A 68 8.30 -9.61 14.73
C SER A 68 7.01 -9.02 14.18
N MET A 69 6.68 -7.77 14.52
CA MET A 69 5.47 -7.17 13.96
C MET A 69 5.55 -7.17 12.43
N ALA A 70 4.82 -8.10 11.85
CA ALA A 70 4.73 -8.27 10.44
C ALA A 70 3.55 -7.42 10.01
N GLY A 71 3.84 -6.19 9.59
CA GLY A 71 2.83 -5.40 8.91
C GLY A 71 2.45 -6.06 7.59
N GLN A 72 1.35 -6.80 7.57
CA GLN A 72 0.47 -6.79 6.40
C GLN A 72 -0.08 -5.38 6.30
N GLY A 73 0.75 -4.45 5.81
CA GLY A 73 0.22 -3.27 5.18
C GLY A 73 -0.60 -3.80 4.02
N MET A 74 -1.90 -4.00 4.23
CA MET A 74 -2.84 -4.12 3.13
C MET A 74 -2.76 -2.76 2.46
N GLU A 75 -1.84 -2.61 1.50
CA GLU A 75 -2.09 -1.73 0.36
C GLU A 75 -3.42 -2.24 -0.17
N ASN A 76 -4.50 -1.56 0.24
CA ASN A 76 -5.81 -1.94 -0.21
C ASN A 76 -5.75 -1.93 -1.74
N PRO A 77 -6.11 -3.02 -2.44
CA PRO A 77 -6.07 -3.08 -3.90
C PRO A 77 -6.89 -1.98 -4.58
N THR A 78 -7.70 -1.24 -3.81
CA THR A 78 -8.46 -0.06 -4.23
C THR A 78 -7.68 1.27 -4.24
N GLY A 79 -6.40 1.29 -3.83
CA GLY A 79 -5.57 2.51 -3.89
C GLY A 79 -5.81 3.51 -2.75
N ASN A 80 -6.40 3.06 -1.64
CA ASN A 80 -6.60 3.89 -0.46
C ASN A 80 -5.31 3.96 0.38
N LEU A 81 -4.47 4.97 0.10
CA LEU A 81 -3.16 5.21 0.71
C LEU A 81 -3.24 5.91 2.08
N CYS A 82 -4.34 5.70 2.79
CA CYS A 82 -4.71 6.44 3.99
C CYS A 82 -4.90 5.54 5.21
N MET A 83 -4.71 4.22 5.08
CA MET A 83 -4.88 3.26 6.17
C MET A 83 -3.69 2.31 6.23
N ILE A 84 -3.04 2.23 7.39
CA ILE A 84 -1.95 1.28 7.68
C ILE A 84 -2.37 0.45 8.88
N SER A 85 -2.26 -0.88 8.78
CA SER A 85 -2.39 -1.79 9.92
C SER A 85 -1.11 -2.58 10.08
N LEU A 86 -0.59 -2.63 11.32
CA LEU A 86 0.48 -3.50 11.75
C LEU A 86 -0.05 -4.31 12.93
N ASP A 87 0.07 -5.62 12.87
CA ASP A 87 -0.44 -6.52 13.89
C ASP A 87 0.58 -7.61 14.21
N ASP A 88 0.57 -8.05 15.46
CA ASP A 88 1.33 -9.20 15.92
C ASP A 88 0.76 -9.76 17.22
N PHE A 89 1.18 -10.96 17.57
CA PHE A 89 0.88 -11.57 18.84
C PHE A 89 2.04 -11.39 19.82
N VAL A 90 1.72 -10.85 20.99
CA VAL A 90 2.66 -10.66 22.08
C VAL A 90 2.23 -11.48 23.29
N PRO A 91 3.18 -12.03 24.07
CA PRO A 91 2.85 -12.68 25.32
C PRO A 91 1.98 -11.80 26.22
N THR A 92 0.95 -12.38 26.83
CA THR A 92 0.01 -11.67 27.72
C THR A 92 0.73 -10.89 28.82
N LYS A 93 1.83 -11.44 29.35
CA LYS A 93 2.63 -10.82 30.40
C LYS A 93 3.37 -9.55 29.94
N SER A 94 3.76 -9.47 28.67
CA SER A 94 4.48 -8.33 28.11
C SER A 94 3.56 -7.34 27.39
N ALA A 95 2.33 -7.75 27.04
CA ALA A 95 1.42 -6.95 26.21
C ALA A 95 1.17 -5.52 26.69
N PRO A 96 0.91 -5.23 27.99
CA PRO A 96 0.75 -3.85 28.46
C PRO A 96 2.01 -3.00 28.24
N ARG A 97 3.18 -3.58 28.55
CA ARG A 97 4.48 -2.91 28.39
C ARG A 97 4.82 -2.70 26.92
N SER A 98 4.55 -3.68 26.05
CA SER A 98 4.75 -3.53 24.61
C SER A 98 3.92 -2.38 24.04
N ARG A 99 2.65 -2.23 24.45
CA ARG A 99 1.81 -1.09 24.07
C ARG A 99 2.38 0.25 24.54
N GLU A 100 2.81 0.33 25.79
CA GLU A 100 3.41 1.54 26.37
C GLU A 100 4.73 1.91 25.69
N ASN A 101 5.58 0.94 25.39
CA ASN A 101 6.84 1.16 24.68
C ASN A 101 6.59 1.71 23.26
N VAL A 102 5.65 1.14 22.51
CA VAL A 102 5.28 1.64 21.18
C VAL A 102 4.70 3.05 21.27
N THR A 103 3.79 3.30 22.22
CA THR A 103 3.23 4.64 22.46
C THR A 103 4.33 5.65 22.78
N THR A 104 5.31 5.26 23.59
CA THR A 104 6.46 6.10 23.97
C THR A 104 7.38 6.38 22.78
N ALA A 105 7.68 5.37 21.96
CA ALA A 105 8.49 5.52 20.75
C ALA A 105 7.82 6.47 19.74
N LEU A 106 6.50 6.36 19.56
CA LEU A 106 5.74 7.30 18.73
C LEU A 106 5.80 8.71 19.31
N ARG A 107 5.61 8.89 20.61
CA ARG A 107 5.73 10.21 21.25
C ARG A 107 7.12 10.83 21.07
N ALA A 108 8.19 10.03 21.16
CA ALA A 108 9.56 10.49 20.90
C ALA A 108 9.75 10.97 19.44
N ARG A 109 8.91 10.50 18.52
CA ARG A 109 8.86 10.90 17.09
C ARG A 109 7.87 12.05 16.83
N GLY A 110 7.42 12.75 17.88
CA GLY A 110 6.59 13.94 17.78
C GLY A 110 5.08 13.69 17.67
N TRP A 111 4.63 12.46 17.89
CA TRP A 111 3.20 12.16 17.98
C TRP A 111 2.61 12.68 19.29
N LYS A 112 1.46 13.34 19.19
CA LYS A 112 0.76 13.89 20.36
C LYS A 112 -0.30 12.90 20.80
N GLN A 113 -0.19 12.40 22.03
CA GLN A 113 -1.23 11.57 22.61
C GLN A 113 -2.46 12.43 22.91
N VAL A 114 -3.59 12.11 22.28
CA VAL A 114 -4.86 12.83 22.43
C VAL A 114 -5.85 12.08 23.29
N GLN A 115 -5.66 10.76 23.46
CA GLN A 115 -6.46 9.93 24.34
C GLN A 115 -5.62 8.78 24.90
N ALA A 116 -5.66 8.62 26.22
CA ALA A 116 -5.31 7.35 26.86
C ALA A 116 -6.62 6.56 26.98
N GLY A 117 -6.88 5.64 26.05
CA GLY A 117 -8.08 4.77 26.03
C GLY A 117 -8.03 3.68 27.10
N GLY A 118 -7.53 4.02 28.30
CA GLY A 118 -7.36 3.08 29.41
C GLY A 118 -6.21 2.09 29.20
N THR A 119 -6.43 0.86 29.64
CA THR A 119 -5.44 -0.24 29.67
C THR A 119 -5.17 -0.88 28.31
N ASP A 120 -6.02 -0.60 27.32
CA ASP A 120 -6.04 -1.36 26.07
C ASP A 120 -5.75 -0.51 24.85
N GLU A 121 -6.06 0.79 24.86
CA GLU A 121 -5.87 1.65 23.69
C GLU A 121 -5.12 2.95 24.02
N SER A 122 -4.27 3.38 23.09
CA SER A 122 -3.68 4.72 23.06
C SER A 122 -3.96 5.35 21.70
N ARG A 123 -4.47 6.60 21.68
CA ARG A 123 -4.65 7.38 20.45
C ARG A 123 -3.64 8.52 20.40
N LEU A 124 -2.92 8.61 19.28
CA LEU A 124 -1.98 9.67 18.99
C LEU A 124 -2.30 10.35 17.67
N THR A 125 -1.96 11.63 17.51
CA THR A 125 -2.15 12.37 16.26
C THR A 125 -0.90 13.13 15.84
N ARG A 126 -0.74 13.30 14.53
CA ARG A 126 0.27 14.18 13.94
C ARG A 126 -0.13 14.58 12.52
N GLY A 127 -0.34 15.88 12.30
CA GLY A 127 -0.91 16.37 11.05
C GLY A 127 -2.30 15.79 10.84
N THR A 128 -2.58 15.31 9.64
CA THR A 128 -3.84 14.64 9.28
C THR A 128 -3.92 13.19 9.72
N TRP A 129 -2.88 12.63 10.35
CA TRP A 129 -2.86 11.23 10.74
C TRP A 129 -3.25 11.03 12.20
N ALA A 130 -4.05 10.00 12.45
CA ALA A 130 -4.33 9.43 13.75
C ALA A 130 -3.75 8.00 13.81
N VAL A 131 -3.11 7.66 14.93
CA VAL A 131 -2.58 6.33 15.21
C VAL A 131 -3.25 5.78 16.46
N PHE A 132 -3.71 4.53 16.38
CA PHE A 132 -4.24 3.78 17.51
C PHE A 132 -3.30 2.62 17.81
N VAL A 133 -2.80 2.58 19.05
CA VAL A 133 -2.01 1.45 19.56
C VAL A 133 -2.93 0.67 20.49
N THR A 134 -3.39 -0.47 20.03
CA THR A 134 -4.47 -1.25 20.65
C THR A 134 -3.95 -2.61 21.05
N ARG A 135 -4.27 -3.03 22.27
CA ARG A 135 -4.10 -4.39 22.75
C ARG A 135 -5.48 -5.06 22.70
N THR A 136 -5.62 -6.08 21.86
CA THR A 136 -6.87 -6.83 21.65
C THR A 136 -6.69 -8.32 21.96
N GLY A 137 -7.80 -9.01 22.20
CA GLY A 137 -7.79 -10.42 22.60
C GLY A 137 -7.48 -10.59 24.09
N GLY A 138 -8.22 -11.49 24.74
CA GLY A 138 -7.94 -11.91 26.12
C GLY A 138 -7.06 -13.17 26.14
N PRO A 139 -6.78 -13.73 27.34
CA PRO A 139 -5.91 -14.91 27.52
C PRO A 139 -6.39 -16.20 26.85
N GLY A 140 -7.46 -16.17 26.06
CA GLY A 140 -8.01 -17.32 25.33
C GLY A 140 -7.24 -17.68 24.05
N LEU A 141 -6.45 -16.76 23.48
CA LEU A 141 -5.53 -17.11 22.41
C LEU A 141 -4.25 -17.68 23.01
N VAL A 142 -3.92 -18.92 22.67
CA VAL A 142 -2.72 -19.60 23.15
C VAL A 142 -1.91 -20.07 21.96
N ILE A 143 -0.66 -19.63 21.86
CA ILE A 143 0.30 -20.05 20.84
C ILE A 143 1.42 -20.78 21.57
N GLU A 144 1.69 -22.03 21.16
CA GLU A 144 2.74 -22.86 21.78
C GLU A 144 2.61 -23.03 23.31
N GLY A 145 1.39 -22.95 23.84
CA GLY A 145 1.11 -23.06 25.28
C GLY A 145 1.26 -21.74 26.06
N GLU A 146 1.63 -20.64 25.40
CA GLU A 146 1.70 -19.31 26.01
C GLU A 146 0.45 -18.48 25.66
N PRO A 147 -0.23 -17.86 26.64
CA PRO A 147 -1.37 -16.99 26.37
C PRO A 147 -0.88 -15.69 25.71
N MET A 148 -1.51 -15.32 24.60
CA MET A 148 -1.13 -14.20 23.76
C MET A 148 -2.21 -13.11 23.76
N HIS A 149 -1.79 -11.87 23.54
CA HIS A 149 -2.65 -10.78 23.11
C HIS A 149 -2.23 -10.36 21.71
N GLU A 150 -3.18 -9.90 20.92
CA GLU A 150 -2.88 -9.16 19.71
C GLU A 150 -2.48 -7.73 20.12
N LEU A 151 -1.37 -7.25 19.56
CA LEU A 151 -0.98 -5.85 19.61
C LEU A 151 -1.11 -5.29 18.20
N ARG A 152 -2.06 -4.38 18.02
CA ARG A 152 -2.42 -3.78 16.74
C ARG A 152 -2.07 -2.29 16.74
N ILE A 153 -1.34 -1.84 15.73
CA ILE A 153 -1.14 -0.42 15.41
C ILE A 153 -1.90 -0.13 14.12
N THR A 154 -2.90 0.73 14.21
CA THR A 154 -3.59 1.27 13.03
C THR A 154 -3.26 2.73 12.87
N ALA A 155 -3.12 3.18 11.63
CA ALA A 155 -2.95 4.59 11.30
C ALA A 155 -3.90 4.98 10.17
N ASP A 156 -4.67 6.03 10.41
CA ASP A 156 -5.67 6.55 9.48
C ASP A 156 -5.42 8.03 9.23
N CYS A 157 -5.58 8.48 7.99
CA CYS A 157 -5.53 9.90 7.65
C CYS A 157 -6.95 10.52 7.58
N GLU A 158 -7.08 11.80 7.93
CA GLU A 158 -8.34 12.54 7.82
C GLU A 158 -8.83 12.55 6.36
N GLY A 159 -10.06 12.06 6.14
CA GLY A 159 -10.65 11.86 4.81
C GLY A 159 -11.17 10.45 4.53
N ASN A 160 -10.97 9.51 5.46
CA ASN A 160 -11.44 8.11 5.39
C ASN A 160 -12.39 7.72 6.54
N ALA A 161 -12.88 8.71 7.31
CA ALA A 161 -13.79 8.57 8.45
C ALA A 161 -15.23 8.92 8.06
#